data_AF-A0A536STV3-F1
#
_entry.id   AF-A0A536STV3-F1
#
_cell.length_a   1.000
_cell.length_b   1.000
_cell.length_c   1.000
_cell.angle_alpha   90.00
_cell.angle_beta   90.00
_cell.angle_gamma   90.00
#
_symmetry.space_group_name_H-M   'P 1'
#
loop_
_entity.id
_entity.type
_entity.pdbx_description
1 polymer ?
#
loop_
_entity_poly.entity_id
_entity_poly.type
_entity_poly.pdbx_seq_one_letter_code
_entity_poly.pdbx_strand_id
1 'polypeptide(L)'
;MQQDKADGPDLVKCWMQKEPARQLARLQNIPILVLTAEASYHAPYDHCTVKYLQQAGVRPDFVRLADLGIRGNSHVMMLEKNSREIAAVIARWLDKALTRPSRQTP
;
A
#
# COMPACT_ATOMS: atom_id res chain seq x y z
N MET A 1 -10.17 3.49 16.23
CA MET A 1 -9.51 4.36 17.21
C MET A 1 -8.43 5.14 16.49
N GLN A 2 -8.38 6.47 16.67
CA GLN A 2 -7.36 7.29 16.04
C GLN A 2 -6.02 7.09 16.78
N GLN A 3 -4.90 7.06 16.06
CA GLN A 3 -3.58 7.15 16.67
C GLN A 3 -3.40 8.49 17.40
N ASP A 4 -2.57 8.47 18.44
CA ASP A 4 -2.24 9.69 19.20
C ASP A 4 -1.32 10.62 18.40
N LYS A 5 -0.34 10.04 17.69
CA LYS A 5 0.68 10.75 16.91
C LYS A 5 0.71 10.27 15.46
N ALA A 6 1.00 11.17 14.55
CA ALA A 6 1.29 10.84 13.15
C ALA A 6 2.65 10.14 13.02
N ASP A 7 2.79 9.31 11.99
CA ASP A 7 4.02 8.56 11.72
C ASP A 7 5.15 9.43 11.16
N GLY A 8 4.82 10.62 10.63
CA GLY A 8 5.77 11.54 10.02
C GLY A 8 5.15 12.94 9.85
N PRO A 9 5.96 13.96 9.50
CA PRO A 9 5.52 15.35 9.40
C PRO A 9 4.42 15.57 8.36
N ASP A 10 4.48 14.86 7.23
CA ASP A 10 3.51 15.00 6.12
C ASP A 10 2.45 13.88 6.09
N LEU A 11 2.34 13.11 7.18
CA LEU A 11 1.44 11.97 7.28
C LEU A 11 0.30 12.25 8.25
N VAL A 12 -0.90 11.77 7.92
CA VAL A 12 -2.04 11.86 8.82
C VAL A 12 -1.97 10.81 9.92
N LYS A 13 -2.69 11.08 11.02
CA LYS A 13 -2.94 10.09 12.09
C LYS A 13 -3.92 9.05 11.59
N CYS A 14 -3.58 7.77 11.71
CA CYS A 14 -4.43 6.70 11.21
C CYS A 14 -5.62 6.42 12.12
N TRP A 15 -6.74 6.02 11.49
CA TRP A 15 -7.89 5.46 12.16
C TRP A 15 -7.85 3.94 12.06
N MET A 16 -7.58 3.27 13.17
CA MET A 16 -7.47 1.81 13.26
C MET A 16 -8.80 1.18 13.70
N GLN A 17 -8.98 -0.13 13.52
CA GLN A 17 -10.10 -0.85 14.11
C GLN A 17 -10.02 -0.84 15.64
N LYS A 18 -11.16 -0.92 16.31
CA LYS A 18 -11.21 -1.22 17.75
C LYS A 18 -10.92 -2.72 17.91
N GLU A 19 -10.07 -3.07 18.87
CA GLU A 19 -9.78 -4.48 19.17
C GLU A 19 -10.97 -5.17 19.86
N PRO A 20 -11.24 -6.46 19.54
CA PRO A 20 -10.55 -7.27 18.54
C PRO A 20 -10.89 -6.83 17.10
N ALA A 21 -9.87 -6.65 16.26
CA ALA A 21 -10.03 -6.22 14.88
C ALA A 21 -10.74 -7.28 14.02
N ARG A 22 -11.65 -6.84 13.14
CA ARG A 22 -12.31 -7.73 12.17
C ARG A 22 -11.30 -8.20 11.14
N GLN A 23 -11.33 -9.51 10.86
CA GLN A 23 -10.42 -10.16 9.93
C GLN A 23 -11.02 -10.25 8.52
N LEU A 24 -10.23 -9.89 7.52
CA LEU A 24 -10.60 -10.02 6.10
C LEU A 24 -10.15 -11.38 5.57
N ALA A 25 -10.70 -12.46 6.12
CA ALA A 25 -10.26 -13.85 5.89
C ALA A 25 -10.12 -14.22 4.40
N ARG A 26 -10.99 -13.69 3.54
CA ARG A 26 -10.96 -13.95 2.08
C ARG A 26 -9.84 -13.23 1.33
N LEU A 27 -9.19 -12.25 1.95
CA LEU A 27 -8.10 -11.47 1.35
C LEU A 27 -6.71 -11.86 1.90
N GLN A 28 -6.64 -12.64 2.98
CA GLN A 28 -5.36 -12.97 3.64
C GLN A 28 -4.39 -13.74 2.73
N ASN A 29 -4.92 -14.50 1.77
CA ASN A 29 -4.14 -15.33 0.84
C ASN A 29 -4.04 -14.74 -0.56
N ILE A 30 -4.48 -13.49 -0.77
CA ILE A 30 -4.39 -12.80 -2.06
C ILE A 30 -3.22 -11.81 -2.00
N PRO A 31 -2.27 -11.85 -2.95
CA PRO A 31 -1.24 -10.83 -3.06
C PRO A 31 -1.86 -9.46 -3.31
N ILE A 32 -1.53 -8.47 -2.48
CA ILE A 32 -2.07 -7.11 -2.57
C ILE A 32 -0.90 -6.13 -2.57
N LEU A 33 -0.92 -5.16 -3.49
CA LEU A 33 -0.01 -4.02 -3.54
C LEU A 33 -0.79 -2.74 -3.23
N VAL A 34 -0.24 -1.92 -2.34
CA VAL A 34 -0.58 -0.50 -2.24
C VAL A 34 0.57 0.28 -2.88
N LEU A 35 0.29 1.03 -3.94
CA LEU A 35 1.26 1.83 -4.67
C LEU A 35 0.92 3.31 -4.54
N THR A 36 1.85 4.11 -4.02
CA THR A 36 1.63 5.53 -3.76
C THR A 36 2.56 6.39 -4.60
N ALA A 37 1.99 7.38 -5.28
CA ALA A 37 2.72 8.43 -5.99
C ALA A 37 2.94 9.66 -5.10
N GLU A 38 4.07 10.34 -5.28
CA GLU A 38 4.54 11.45 -4.42
C GLU A 38 3.54 12.62 -4.34
N ALA A 39 2.98 13.04 -5.48
CA ALA A 39 2.05 14.18 -5.56
C ALA A 39 0.57 13.72 -5.54
N SER A 40 0.30 12.48 -5.15
CA SER A 40 -1.06 11.99 -4.96
C SER A 40 -1.66 12.57 -3.68
N TYR A 41 -2.95 12.93 -3.71
CA TYR A 41 -3.68 13.30 -2.49
C TYR A 41 -3.79 12.12 -1.50
N HIS A 42 -3.48 10.89 -1.92
CA HIS A 42 -3.34 9.72 -1.06
C HIS A 42 -2.01 9.62 -0.33
N ALA A 43 -0.96 10.32 -0.78
CA ALA A 43 0.38 10.23 -0.18
C ALA A 43 0.41 10.45 1.34
N PRO A 44 -0.41 11.38 1.90
CA PRO A 44 -0.49 11.59 3.34
C PRO A 44 -1.15 10.46 4.13
N TYR A 45 -1.88 9.52 3.52
CA TYR A 45 -2.72 8.54 4.26
C TYR A 45 -2.66 7.09 3.80
N ASP A 46 -2.04 6.73 2.67
CA ASP A 46 -1.99 5.32 2.22
C ASP A 46 -1.30 4.39 3.24
N HIS A 47 -0.38 4.91 4.07
CA HIS A 47 0.21 4.13 5.17
C HIS A 47 -0.84 3.69 6.19
N CYS A 48 -1.91 4.46 6.38
CA CYS A 48 -3.04 4.08 7.22
C CYS A 48 -3.85 2.94 6.61
N THR A 49 -4.06 2.95 5.29
CA THR A 49 -4.69 1.84 4.57
C THR A 49 -3.89 0.56 4.77
N VAL A 50 -2.56 0.64 4.64
CA VAL A 50 -1.64 -0.49 4.87
C VAL A 50 -1.77 -1.04 6.29
N LYS A 51 -1.70 -0.17 7.30
CA LYS A 51 -1.86 -0.57 8.71
C LYS A 51 -3.22 -1.20 8.98
N TYR A 52 -4.30 -0.63 8.42
CA TYR A 52 -5.64 -1.16 8.60
C TYR A 52 -5.77 -2.57 8.03
N LEU A 53 -5.21 -2.81 6.83
CA LEU A 53 -5.17 -4.13 6.20
C LEU A 53 -4.34 -5.12 7.03
N GLN A 54 -3.20 -4.69 7.56
CA GLN A 54 -2.38 -5.49 8.47
C GLN A 54 -3.12 -5.91 9.74
N GLN A 55 -3.86 -4.98 10.35
CA GLN A 55 -4.72 -5.28 11.50
C GLN A 55 -5.84 -6.27 11.16
N ALA A 56 -6.33 -6.25 9.92
CA ALA A 56 -7.33 -7.18 9.40
C ALA A 56 -6.76 -8.54 8.92
N GLY A 57 -5.49 -8.81 9.24
CA GLY A 57 -4.80 -10.06 8.91
C GLY A 57 -4.26 -10.16 7.48
N VAL A 58 -4.34 -9.08 6.70
CA VAL A 58 -3.85 -9.00 5.32
C VAL A 58 -2.42 -8.46 5.32
N ARG A 59 -1.54 -8.97 4.45
CA ARG A 59 -0.14 -8.53 4.37
C ARG A 59 0.15 -7.87 3.02
N PRO A 60 -0.30 -6.62 2.80
CA PRO A 60 -0.02 -5.94 1.54
C PRO A 60 1.47 -5.58 1.43
N ASP A 61 2.02 -5.68 0.22
CA ASP A 61 3.25 -4.97 -0.13
C ASP A 61 2.92 -3.47 -0.26
N PHE A 62 3.82 -2.61 0.19
CA PHE A 62 3.65 -1.16 0.14
C PHE A 62 4.84 -0.51 -0.58
N VAL A 63 4.57 0.19 -1.67
CA VAL A 63 5.59 0.85 -2.49
C VAL A 63 5.25 2.31 -2.63
N ARG A 64 6.19 3.19 -2.28
CA ARG A 64 6.14 4.60 -2.66
C ARG A 64 7.05 4.79 -3.87
N LEU A 65 6.51 5.35 -4.94
CA LEU A 65 7.27 5.58 -6.18
C LEU A 65 8.51 6.45 -5.92
N ALA A 66 8.40 7.43 -5.02
CA ALA A 66 9.51 8.33 -4.65
C ALA A 66 10.71 7.57 -4.05
N ASP A 67 10.48 6.48 -3.32
CA ASP A 67 11.53 5.63 -2.74
C ASP A 67 12.30 4.86 -3.83
N LEU A 68 11.69 4.70 -5.00
CA LEU A 68 12.31 4.12 -6.19
C LEU A 68 12.92 5.18 -7.13
N GLY A 69 12.93 6.45 -6.73
CA GLY A 69 13.40 7.57 -7.56
C GLY A 69 12.38 8.10 -8.57
N ILE A 70 11.17 7.53 -8.61
CA ILE A 70 10.09 7.95 -9.51
C ILE A 70 9.27 9.04 -8.80
N ARG A 71 9.46 10.29 -9.23
CA ARG A 71 8.98 11.49 -8.50
C ARG A 71 8.00 12.32 -9.31
N GLY A 72 7.22 13.14 -8.61
CA GLY A 72 6.28 14.12 -9.18
C GLY A 72 4.96 13.56 -9.70
N ASN A 73 4.76 12.24 -9.70
CA ASN A 73 3.51 11.64 -10.19
C ASN A 73 2.30 11.97 -9.31
N SER A 74 1.18 12.30 -9.95
CA SER A 74 -0.12 12.52 -9.31
C SER A 74 -0.84 11.19 -8.98
N HIS A 75 -2.04 11.28 -8.40
CA HIS A 75 -2.89 10.10 -8.17
C HIS A 75 -3.22 9.35 -9.47
N VAL A 76 -3.42 10.09 -10.56
CA VAL A 76 -3.73 9.55 -11.89
C VAL A 76 -2.45 9.15 -12.65
N MET A 77 -1.52 8.50 -11.94
CA MET A 77 -0.18 8.13 -12.40
C MET A 77 -0.16 7.28 -13.68
N MET A 78 -1.26 6.57 -13.97
CA MET A 78 -1.44 5.78 -15.20
C MET A 78 -1.59 6.64 -16.47
N LEU A 79 -1.97 7.91 -16.33
CA LEU A 79 -2.14 8.86 -17.45
C LEU A 79 -0.93 9.79 -17.64
N GLU A 80 0.04 9.75 -16.73
CA GLU A 80 1.20 10.63 -16.73
C GLU A 80 2.23 10.23 -17.80
N LYS A 81 3.13 11.16 -18.15
CA LYS A 81 4.13 10.99 -19.23
C LYS A 81 5.04 9.77 -19.03
N ASN A 82 5.36 9.43 -17.79
CA ASN A 82 6.19 8.28 -17.41
C ASN A 82 5.35 7.06 -16.96
N SER A 83 4.08 6.97 -17.36
CA SER A 83 3.19 5.84 -17.01
C SER A 83 3.78 4.46 -17.36
N ARG A 84 4.61 4.36 -18.41
CA ARG A 84 5.33 3.12 -18.76
C ARG A 84 6.35 2.69 -17.70
N GLU A 85 7.03 3.65 -17.08
CA GLU A 85 8.00 3.38 -16.01
C GLU A 85 7.28 2.84 -14.76
N ILE A 86 6.14 3.44 -14.41
CA ILE A 86 5.27 3.01 -13.31
C ILE A 86 4.68 1.63 -13.60
N ALA A 87 4.22 1.39 -14.83
CA ALA A 87 3.73 0.08 -15.26
C ALA A 87 4.81 -1.00 -15.10
N ALA A 88 6.09 -0.68 -15.36
CA ALA A 88 7.19 -1.60 -15.13
C ALA A 88 7.42 -1.92 -13.64
N VAL A 89 7.16 -0.98 -12.72
CA VAL A 89 7.18 -1.27 -11.27
C VAL A 89 6.09 -2.29 -10.92
N ILE A 90 4.87 -2.09 -11.43
CA ILE A 90 3.74 -2.98 -11.19
C ILE A 90 4.00 -4.36 -11.79
N ALA A 91 4.51 -4.44 -13.02
CA ALA A 91 4.85 -5.70 -13.68
C ALA A 91 5.89 -6.50 -12.89
N ARG A 92 6.98 -5.86 -12.45
CA ARG A 92 8.00 -6.52 -11.61
C ARG A 92 7.44 -6.99 -10.27
N TRP A 93 6.46 -6.27 -9.70
CA TRP A 93 5.79 -6.74 -8.49
C TRP A 93 4.92 -7.96 -8.78
N LEU A 94 4.14 -7.96 -9.87
CA LEU A 94 3.31 -9.08 -10.31
C LEU A 94 4.14 -10.35 -10.52
N ASP A 95 5.28 -10.26 -11.21
CA ASP A 95 6.17 -11.40 -11.43
C ASP A 95 6.57 -12.06 -10.09
N LYS A 96 6.96 -11.24 -9.10
CA LYS A 96 7.32 -11.73 -7.76
C LYS A 96 6.12 -12.25 -6.98
N ALA A 97 4.96 -11.62 -7.12
CA ALA A 97 3.75 -11.95 -6.38
C ALA A 97 3.17 -13.28 -6.84
N LEU A 98 3.21 -13.57 -8.14
CA LEU A 98 2.65 -14.77 -8.74
C LEU A 98 3.56 -16.00 -8.59
N THR A 99 4.86 -15.82 -8.40
CA THR A 99 5.80 -16.92 -8.14
C THR A 99 5.98 -17.24 -6.65
N ARG A 100 5.41 -16.44 -5.74
CA ARG A 100 5.48 -16.74 -4.30
C ARG A 100 4.60 -17.95 -4.01
N PRO A 101 5.12 -19.00 -3.33
CA PRO A 101 4.29 -20.07 -2.81
C PRO A 101 3.14 -19.49 -1.98
N SER A 102 1.94 -20.03 -2.11
CA SER A 102 0.80 -19.65 -1.26
C SER A 102 1.24 -19.76 0.19
N ARG A 103 1.30 -18.64 0.91
CA ARG A 103 1.67 -18.66 2.33
C ARG A 103 0.56 -19.36 3.07
N GLN A 104 0.82 -20.61 3.51
CA GLN A 104 -0.09 -21.33 4.40
C GLN A 104 -0.28 -20.50 5.66
N THR A 105 -1.53 -20.21 5.99
CA THR A 105 -1.93 -19.65 7.28
C THR A 105 -1.60 -20.70 8.36
N PRO A 106 -0.96 -20.34 9.49
CA PRO A 106 -0.93 -21.23 10.65
C PRO A 106 -2.35 -21.48 11.18
#